data_AF-A0AAP0MFR6-F1
#
_entry.id   AF-A0AAP0MFR6-F1
#
_cell.length_a   1.000
_cell.length_b   1.000
_cell.length_c   1.000
_cell.angle_alpha   90.00
_cell.angle_beta   90.00
_cell.angle_gamma   90.00
#
_symmetry.space_group_name_H-M   'P 1'
#
loop_
_entity.id
_entity.type
_entity.pdbx_description
1 polymer ?
#
loop_
_entity_poly.entity_id
_entity_poly.type
_entity_poly.pdbx_seq_one_letter_code
_entity_poly.pdbx_strand_id
1 'polypeptide(L)'
;MSPRLAARSSRTEQNRPEQNTAESGMSFLLLKVRRPCLSSLSTLFLRRLSTALPHVYGDKYETSSSSSSFIHPTSIVHPNAIIGQGVSVGPFCTIGSAAKLGDGCLLYPSSHIFGNTELGDHCILMTGAVVGDDLPGQTVFGCNNIIGHHAVVGVKCQDMKYKSGDECFLDVGNNNEFREHVSIHRSSKSGDRTVWGCCAKVSLFFPEDISIFVKLSLFRFLTRIKNNQVIGDNNLIMGSCHIAHDCKIGNYNIFANNTLLAGHVVVEDYTHTAGAIVIHQFCHIGSHSFIGGGSVVSQDVPKYSMVAGERAVLRGLNLEGLRRRGFNVTEIKSLRTAYRKIFMPVDAHAVGFEERLTEVEQDEELGHIPAVCSMLQSIRDSFAENRRGICRFRQWSGS
;
A
#
# COMPACT_ATOMS: atom_id res chain seq x y z
N MET A 1 -23.98 23.52 -71.54
CA MET A 1 -23.20 24.55 -70.81
C MET A 1 -21.93 23.92 -70.28
N SER A 2 -20.80 24.28 -70.88
CA SER A 2 -19.41 23.97 -70.48
C SER A 2 -18.63 25.31 -70.60
N PRO A 3 -17.34 25.46 -70.20
CA PRO A 3 -16.37 24.47 -69.69
C PRO A 3 -15.52 24.96 -68.48
N ARG A 4 -14.88 24.03 -67.73
CA ARG A 4 -13.42 23.71 -67.64
C ARG A 4 -12.40 24.87 -67.64
N LEU A 5 -11.46 24.78 -66.67
CA LEU A 5 -9.98 24.96 -66.74
C LEU A 5 -9.46 24.40 -65.39
N ALA A 6 -8.70 23.31 -65.22
CA ALA A 6 -7.53 22.73 -65.88
C ALA A 6 -6.28 23.63 -65.84
N ALA A 7 -5.38 23.36 -64.89
CA ALA A 7 -3.95 23.57 -65.08
C ALA A 7 -3.16 22.48 -64.31
N ARG A 8 -2.23 21.88 -65.04
CA ARG A 8 -1.42 20.70 -64.76
C ARG A 8 0.04 21.15 -65.00
N SER A 9 0.98 20.85 -64.12
CA SER A 9 2.43 20.83 -64.43
C SER A 9 3.13 20.06 -63.32
N SER A 10 3.43 18.77 -63.51
CA SER A 10 4.61 18.20 -64.19
C SER A 10 5.87 18.15 -63.31
N ARG A 11 6.21 16.91 -62.93
CA ARG A 11 7.55 16.30 -62.75
C ARG A 11 8.76 17.24 -62.61
N THR A 12 9.59 16.96 -61.59
CA THR A 12 10.89 16.30 -61.79
C THR A 12 11.49 15.85 -60.45
N GLU A 13 11.74 14.55 -60.32
CA GLU A 13 12.75 13.97 -59.43
C GLU A 13 14.16 14.34 -59.94
N GLN A 14 15.03 14.77 -59.04
CA GLN A 14 16.50 14.71 -59.16
C GLN A 14 17.03 14.42 -57.74
N ASN A 15 17.38 13.18 -57.39
CA ASN A 15 18.67 12.50 -57.56
C ASN A 15 19.91 13.27 -57.07
N ARG A 16 20.48 12.81 -55.93
CA ARG A 16 21.90 12.43 -55.66
C ARG A 16 22.31 12.70 -54.20
N PRO A 17 23.33 12.01 -53.66
CA PRO A 17 23.63 10.59 -53.81
C PRO A 17 24.03 9.90 -52.48
N GLU A 18 23.91 8.58 -52.46
CA GLU A 18 24.67 7.70 -51.56
C GLU A 18 26.16 7.72 -51.92
N GLN A 19 27.03 7.75 -50.91
CA GLN A 19 28.43 7.34 -51.04
C GLN A 19 28.74 6.24 -50.04
N ASN A 20 28.89 5.04 -50.58
CA ASN A 20 29.70 3.96 -50.01
C ASN A 20 31.17 4.28 -50.23
N THR A 21 32.00 4.11 -49.20
CA THR A 21 33.38 3.62 -49.38
C THR A 21 33.72 2.67 -48.24
N ALA A 22 34.06 1.44 -48.60
CA ALA A 22 34.50 0.38 -47.73
C ALA A 22 36.04 0.43 -47.53
N GLU A 23 36.44 -0.12 -46.39
CA GLU A 23 37.71 -0.79 -46.06
C GLU A 23 39.06 -0.05 -46.15
N SER A 24 39.73 0.03 -44.99
CA SER A 24 41.07 -0.54 -44.81
C SER A 24 41.37 -0.76 -43.33
N GLY A 25 41.82 -1.96 -42.95
CA GLY A 25 42.04 -2.39 -41.58
C GLY A 25 43.36 -1.97 -40.93
N MET A 26 43.42 -2.19 -39.61
CA MET A 26 44.59 -2.42 -38.73
C MET A 26 44.09 -2.24 -37.29
N SER A 27 43.74 -3.30 -36.55
CA SER A 27 44.64 -4.17 -35.76
C SER A 27 45.26 -3.49 -34.52
N PHE A 28 44.89 -4.06 -33.35
CA PHE A 28 45.54 -4.01 -32.03
C PHE A 28 45.59 -2.68 -31.23
N LEU A 29 44.84 -2.62 -30.12
CA LEU A 29 45.46 -2.70 -28.78
C LEU A 29 44.43 -3.08 -27.69
N LEU A 30 44.61 -4.29 -27.16
CA LEU A 30 44.06 -4.78 -25.90
C LEU A 30 44.69 -4.01 -24.72
N LEU A 31 43.89 -3.26 -23.95
CA LEU A 31 44.28 -2.88 -22.60
C LEU A 31 43.75 -3.91 -21.59
N LYS A 32 44.54 -4.97 -21.44
CA LYS A 32 44.62 -5.78 -20.22
C LYS A 32 45.12 -4.88 -19.08
N VAL A 33 44.27 -4.56 -18.12
CA VAL A 33 44.76 -4.17 -16.79
C VAL A 33 44.80 -5.42 -15.92
N ARG A 34 46.03 -5.84 -15.64
CA ARG A 34 46.40 -7.00 -14.83
C ARG A 34 46.02 -6.79 -13.36
N ARG A 35 45.54 -7.86 -12.73
CA ARG A 35 45.58 -8.07 -11.27
C ARG A 35 47.04 -8.09 -10.79
N PRO A 36 47.31 -7.64 -9.57
CA PRO A 36 48.28 -8.29 -8.69
C PRO A 36 47.54 -9.12 -7.63
N CYS A 37 47.94 -10.38 -7.56
CA CYS A 37 47.68 -11.28 -6.45
C CYS A 37 48.90 -11.25 -5.51
N LEU A 38 48.70 -11.65 -4.25
CA LEU A 38 49.63 -11.76 -3.09
C LEU A 38 49.56 -10.59 -2.12
N SER A 39 49.64 -10.75 -0.80
CA SER A 39 49.31 -11.84 0.14
C SER A 39 49.68 -11.29 1.52
N SER A 40 48.73 -11.09 2.43
CA SER A 40 48.96 -11.19 3.88
C SER A 40 47.65 -11.08 4.62
N LEU A 41 47.29 -12.15 5.34
CA LEU A 41 46.24 -12.14 6.34
C LEU A 41 46.54 -11.12 7.43
N SER A 42 45.57 -10.25 7.72
CA SER A 42 45.37 -9.74 9.07
C SER A 42 43.89 -9.40 9.25
N THR A 43 43.25 -10.20 10.10
CA THR A 43 41.94 -10.05 10.72
C THR A 43 41.60 -8.59 11.05
N LEU A 44 40.56 -8.04 10.42
CA LEU A 44 39.86 -6.84 10.88
C LEU A 44 38.36 -6.98 10.60
N PHE A 45 37.60 -6.89 11.69
CA PHE A 45 36.15 -7.06 11.80
C PHE A 45 35.37 -6.28 10.72
N LEU A 46 34.43 -6.97 10.07
CA LEU A 46 33.38 -6.39 9.23
C LEU A 46 32.46 -5.49 10.09
N ARG A 47 32.76 -4.20 10.09
CA ARG A 47 31.84 -3.15 10.53
C ARG A 47 30.63 -3.18 9.59
N ARG A 48 29.46 -3.52 10.15
CA ARG A 48 28.15 -3.35 9.51
C ARG A 48 28.06 -1.94 8.91
N LEU A 49 27.81 -1.85 7.61
CA LEU A 49 27.30 -0.65 6.97
C LEU A 49 25.85 -0.45 7.43
N SER A 50 25.72 0.18 8.61
CA SER A 50 24.48 0.80 9.08
C SER A 50 24.32 2.11 8.33
N THR A 51 23.39 2.19 7.39
CA THR A 51 22.91 3.47 6.87
C THR A 51 21.90 4.03 7.87
N ALA A 52 22.40 4.45 9.03
CA ALA A 52 21.73 5.42 9.88
C ALA A 52 22.36 6.77 9.56
N LEU A 53 21.61 7.63 8.87
CA LEU A 53 21.95 9.05 8.77
C LEU A 53 21.75 9.67 10.16
N PRO A 54 22.78 10.24 10.80
CA PRO A 54 22.56 11.09 11.95
C PRO A 54 22.25 12.49 11.40
N HIS A 55 20.96 12.81 11.22
CA HIS A 55 20.59 14.20 11.03
C HIS A 55 20.28 14.84 12.38
N VAL A 56 21.16 15.79 12.70
CA VAL A 56 21.17 16.69 13.83
C VAL A 56 19.83 17.42 13.96
N TYR A 57 19.14 17.22 15.08
CA TYR A 57 18.35 18.25 15.75
C TYR A 57 18.57 18.07 17.26
N GLY A 58 19.58 18.77 17.77
CA GLY A 58 19.80 18.90 19.19
C GLY A 58 18.98 20.09 19.68
N ASP A 59 17.89 19.79 20.39
CA ASP A 59 17.47 20.61 21.51
C ASP A 59 17.10 19.67 22.66
N LYS A 60 17.58 20.04 23.84
CA LYS A 60 17.48 19.28 25.08
C LYS A 60 16.01 19.15 25.47
N TYR A 61 15.44 17.95 25.40
CA TYR A 61 14.22 17.65 26.15
C TYR A 61 14.62 17.29 27.58
N GLU A 62 14.54 18.29 28.45
CA GLU A 62 14.38 18.04 29.88
C GLU A 62 13.12 17.21 30.08
N THR A 63 13.26 16.10 30.79
CA THR A 63 12.13 15.34 31.35
C THR A 63 11.47 16.20 32.43
N SER A 64 10.58 17.10 32.03
CA SER A 64 9.72 17.85 32.94
C SER A 64 8.30 17.28 32.92
N SER A 65 7.89 16.82 34.09
CA SER A 65 6.53 16.53 34.52
C SER A 65 5.45 17.49 33.99
N SER A 66 4.33 16.93 33.53
CA SER A 66 3.05 17.58 33.18
C SER A 66 3.18 18.86 32.34
N SER A 67 3.47 18.71 31.05
CA SER A 67 3.30 19.79 30.09
C SER A 67 1.81 20.13 29.95
N SER A 68 1.41 21.30 30.42
CA SER A 68 0.10 21.88 30.10
C SER A 68 -0.04 22.00 28.58
N SER A 69 -1.24 21.79 28.05
CA SER A 69 -1.51 22.01 26.62
C SER A 69 -1.27 23.48 26.23
N PHE A 70 -0.78 23.69 25.01
CA PHE A 70 -0.55 25.00 24.41
C PHE A 70 -1.50 25.20 23.24
N ILE A 71 -2.24 26.30 23.23
CA ILE A 71 -3.12 26.66 22.11
C ILE A 71 -2.80 28.09 21.71
N HIS A 72 -2.38 28.29 20.46
CA HIS A 72 -2.08 29.62 19.94
C HIS A 72 -3.36 30.50 19.92
N PRO A 73 -3.30 31.79 20.33
CA PRO A 73 -4.48 32.65 20.45
C PRO A 73 -5.29 32.89 19.16
N THR A 74 -4.67 32.70 17.99
CA THR A 74 -5.34 32.85 16.69
C THR A 74 -6.08 31.60 16.24
N SER A 75 -6.00 30.50 16.99
CA SER A 75 -6.64 29.24 16.65
C SER A 75 -8.06 29.19 17.20
N ILE A 76 -8.95 28.61 16.41
CA ILE A 76 -10.37 28.51 16.74
C ILE A 76 -10.62 27.10 17.26
N VAL A 77 -10.66 26.97 18.58
CA VAL A 77 -10.96 25.69 19.24
C VAL A 77 -12.34 25.80 19.86
N HIS A 78 -13.26 24.96 19.41
CA HIS A 78 -14.62 24.94 19.97
C HIS A 78 -14.57 24.52 21.46
N PRO A 79 -15.36 25.15 22.36
CA PRO A 79 -15.28 24.89 23.81
C PRO A 79 -15.60 23.44 24.22
N ASN A 80 -16.38 22.72 23.42
CA ASN A 80 -16.71 21.32 23.65
C ASN A 80 -15.66 20.32 23.14
N ALA A 81 -14.63 20.78 22.41
CA ALA A 81 -13.56 19.90 21.95
C ALA A 81 -12.80 19.32 23.15
N ILE A 82 -12.46 18.04 23.08
CA ILE A 82 -11.71 17.36 24.14
C ILE A 82 -10.23 17.38 23.75
N ILE A 83 -9.42 18.05 24.58
CA ILE A 83 -7.98 18.24 24.33
C ILE A 83 -7.19 17.55 25.44
N GLY A 84 -6.35 16.59 25.06
CA GLY A 84 -5.45 15.88 25.96
C GLY A 84 -4.35 16.75 26.56
N GLN A 85 -3.61 16.16 27.50
CA GLN A 85 -2.44 16.78 28.14
C GLN A 85 -1.30 16.94 27.14
N GLY A 86 -0.52 18.01 27.27
CA GLY A 86 0.64 18.26 26.40
C GLY A 86 0.31 18.49 24.92
N VAL A 87 -0.96 18.62 24.54
CA VAL A 87 -1.34 18.95 23.16
C VAL A 87 -0.85 20.35 22.80
N SER A 88 -0.27 20.51 21.62
CA SER A 88 0.21 21.79 21.10
C SER A 88 -0.52 22.15 19.80
N VAL A 89 -1.17 23.30 19.78
CA VAL A 89 -1.95 23.81 18.65
C VAL A 89 -1.33 25.11 18.16
N GLY A 90 -0.74 25.05 16.96
CA GLY A 90 -0.15 26.19 16.26
C GLY A 90 -1.20 27.21 15.80
N PRO A 91 -0.79 28.37 15.25
CA PRO A 91 -1.67 29.45 14.82
C PRO A 91 -2.63 29.05 13.69
N PHE A 92 -3.81 29.67 13.68
CA PHE A 92 -4.83 29.55 12.63
C PHE A 92 -5.38 28.13 12.42
N CYS A 93 -5.23 27.25 13.41
CA CYS A 93 -5.86 25.94 13.39
C CYS A 93 -7.35 26.06 13.71
N THR A 94 -8.16 25.10 13.24
CA THR A 94 -9.58 25.00 13.62
C THR A 94 -9.89 23.61 14.15
N ILE A 95 -10.51 23.52 15.32
CA ILE A 95 -10.89 22.27 15.98
C ILE A 95 -12.39 22.29 16.27
N GLY A 96 -13.11 21.36 15.64
CA GLY A 96 -14.57 21.21 15.75
C GLY A 96 -15.06 20.76 17.13
N SER A 97 -16.38 20.91 17.36
CA SER A 97 -17.02 20.68 18.66
C SER A 97 -17.00 19.24 19.15
N ALA A 98 -16.96 18.27 18.24
CA ALA A 98 -16.95 16.84 18.53
C ALA A 98 -15.54 16.23 18.41
N ALA A 99 -14.51 17.04 18.20
CA ALA A 99 -13.14 16.58 18.09
C ALA A 99 -12.59 16.12 19.44
N LYS A 100 -11.82 15.03 19.42
CA LYS A 100 -11.08 14.51 20.57
C LYS A 100 -9.63 14.27 20.18
N LEU A 101 -8.72 14.91 20.90
CA LEU A 101 -7.28 14.79 20.69
C LEU A 101 -6.66 14.12 21.91
N GLY A 102 -5.97 13.01 21.69
CA GLY A 102 -5.16 12.33 22.70
C GLY A 102 -3.96 13.15 23.16
N ASP A 103 -3.27 12.65 24.16
CA ASP A 103 -2.17 13.35 24.82
C ASP A 103 -1.00 13.57 23.84
N GLY A 104 -0.31 14.69 23.95
CA GLY A 104 0.89 15.00 23.16
C GLY A 104 0.65 15.18 21.66
N CYS A 105 -0.60 15.33 21.20
CA CYS A 105 -0.86 15.67 19.79
C CYS A 105 -0.27 17.03 19.41
N LEU A 106 0.26 17.14 18.19
CA LEU A 106 0.87 18.36 17.66
C LEU A 106 0.18 18.79 16.37
N LEU A 107 -0.48 19.94 16.40
CA LEU A 107 -1.13 20.56 15.26
C LEU A 107 -0.27 21.73 14.78
N TYR A 108 0.34 21.60 13.62
CA TYR A 108 1.09 22.68 12.97
C TYR A 108 0.14 23.77 12.42
N PRO A 109 0.66 24.98 12.12
CA PRO A 109 -0.14 26.11 11.67
C PRO A 109 -1.13 25.76 10.56
N SER A 110 -2.35 26.28 10.65
CA SER A 110 -3.40 26.06 9.64
C SER A 110 -3.68 24.58 9.36
N SER A 111 -3.69 23.74 10.40
CA SER A 111 -4.26 22.39 10.35
C SER A 111 -5.68 22.39 10.91
N HIS A 112 -6.51 21.45 10.44
CA HIS A 112 -7.95 21.50 10.67
C HIS A 112 -8.52 20.13 11.05
N ILE A 113 -9.36 20.08 12.09
CA ILE A 113 -10.09 18.89 12.52
C ILE A 113 -11.59 19.20 12.57
N PHE A 114 -12.39 18.39 11.87
CA PHE A 114 -13.84 18.58 11.73
C PHE A 114 -14.64 17.33 12.09
N GLY A 115 -15.95 17.50 12.27
CA GLY A 115 -16.87 16.42 12.59
C GLY A 115 -16.56 15.65 13.87
N ASN A 116 -17.16 14.46 13.99
CA ASN A 116 -16.87 13.50 15.04
C ASN A 116 -15.54 12.78 14.73
N THR A 117 -14.44 13.39 15.16
CA THR A 117 -13.08 12.92 14.87
C THR A 117 -12.29 12.69 16.15
N GLU A 118 -11.67 11.52 16.24
CA GLU A 118 -10.83 11.12 17.38
C GLU A 118 -9.42 10.82 16.90
N LEU A 119 -8.43 11.48 17.49
CA LEU A 119 -7.01 11.20 17.31
C LEU A 119 -6.45 10.59 18.60
N GLY A 120 -5.78 9.45 18.49
CA GLY A 120 -5.00 8.90 19.59
C GLY A 120 -3.78 9.76 19.94
N ASP A 121 -3.05 9.35 20.96
CA ASP A 121 -1.92 10.11 21.50
C ASP A 121 -0.80 10.31 20.47
N HIS A 122 -0.05 11.41 20.62
CA HIS A 122 1.14 11.73 19.84
C HIS A 122 0.93 11.75 18.32
N CYS A 123 -0.30 12.06 17.87
CA CYS A 123 -0.55 12.30 16.46
C CYS A 123 -0.03 13.68 16.04
N ILE A 124 0.47 13.78 14.81
CA ILE A 124 1.03 15.02 14.24
C ILE A 124 0.24 15.40 13.00
N LEU A 125 -0.31 16.61 12.97
CA LEU A 125 -0.95 17.19 11.79
C LEU A 125 -0.07 18.31 11.25
N MET A 126 0.45 18.15 10.04
CA MET A 126 1.25 19.15 9.37
C MET A 126 0.38 20.29 8.81
N THR A 127 1.01 21.40 8.42
CA THR A 127 0.31 22.57 7.90
C THR A 127 -0.60 22.23 6.71
N GLY A 128 -1.84 22.73 6.77
CA GLY A 128 -2.86 22.49 5.76
C GLY A 128 -3.53 21.13 5.82
N ALA A 129 -3.12 20.22 6.72
CA ALA A 129 -3.79 18.94 6.90
C ALA A 129 -5.24 19.13 7.36
N VAL A 130 -6.15 18.34 6.80
CA VAL A 130 -7.58 18.33 7.14
C VAL A 130 -7.98 16.92 7.54
N VAL A 131 -8.52 16.77 8.75
CA VAL A 131 -8.96 15.47 9.27
C VAL A 131 -10.42 15.52 9.70
N GLY A 132 -11.21 14.60 9.14
CA GLY A 132 -12.64 14.55 9.35
C GLY A 132 -13.42 15.58 8.52
N ASP A 133 -14.74 15.47 8.61
CA ASP A 133 -15.71 16.32 7.91
C ASP A 133 -17.06 16.21 8.64
N ASP A 134 -17.94 17.19 8.50
CA ASP A 134 -19.19 17.32 9.26
C ASP A 134 -20.32 16.37 8.81
N LEU A 135 -20.00 15.31 8.05
CA LEU A 135 -20.96 14.26 7.70
C LEU A 135 -21.18 13.29 8.87
N PRO A 136 -22.41 12.73 9.00
CA PRO A 136 -22.70 11.69 9.98
C PRO A 136 -21.72 10.51 9.97
N GLY A 137 -21.53 9.89 11.13
CA GLY A 137 -20.54 8.83 11.35
C GLY A 137 -19.31 9.32 12.12
N GLN A 138 -18.13 8.74 11.86
CA GLN A 138 -16.94 9.00 12.66
C GLN A 138 -15.64 8.78 11.88
N THR A 139 -14.61 9.58 12.17
CA THR A 139 -13.21 9.32 11.79
C THR A 139 -12.39 9.03 13.05
N VAL A 140 -11.71 7.89 13.11
CA VAL A 140 -10.90 7.48 14.27
C VAL A 140 -9.50 7.13 13.83
N PHE A 141 -8.52 7.67 14.53
CA PHE A 141 -7.11 7.33 14.42
C PHE A 141 -6.58 6.78 15.73
N GLY A 142 -5.74 5.75 15.65
CA GLY A 142 -4.88 5.32 16.74
C GLY A 142 -3.78 6.34 17.05
N CYS A 143 -2.78 5.92 17.80
CA CYS A 143 -1.69 6.77 18.27
C CYS A 143 -0.56 6.88 17.23
N ASN A 144 0.29 7.91 17.40
CA ASN A 144 1.55 8.08 16.68
C ASN A 144 1.41 8.18 15.16
N ASN A 145 0.27 8.66 14.66
CA ASN A 145 0.07 8.88 13.24
C ASN A 145 0.59 10.26 12.81
N ILE A 146 1.23 10.32 11.66
CA ILE A 146 1.71 11.58 11.07
C ILE A 146 0.88 11.86 9.82
N ILE A 147 0.23 13.02 9.78
CA ILE A 147 -0.63 13.47 8.69
C ILE A 147 0.05 14.64 8.00
N GLY A 148 0.53 14.40 6.79
CA GLY A 148 1.38 15.30 6.01
C GLY A 148 0.68 16.55 5.50
N HIS A 149 1.48 17.44 4.91
CA HIS A 149 1.02 18.75 4.45
C HIS A 149 -0.12 18.61 3.44
N HIS A 150 -1.22 19.33 3.67
CA HIS A 150 -2.38 19.30 2.78
C HIS A 150 -2.97 17.90 2.53
N ALA A 151 -2.70 16.92 3.39
CA ALA A 151 -3.40 15.65 3.36
C ALA A 151 -4.85 15.87 3.81
N VAL A 152 -5.79 15.19 3.15
CA VAL A 152 -7.22 15.31 3.41
C VAL A 152 -7.75 13.91 3.73
N VAL A 153 -8.07 13.67 4.99
CA VAL A 153 -8.41 12.33 5.49
C VAL A 153 -9.75 12.33 6.23
N GLY A 154 -10.60 11.35 5.97
CA GLY A 154 -11.89 11.20 6.67
C GLY A 154 -13.02 12.03 6.06
N VAL A 155 -12.92 12.35 4.77
CA VAL A 155 -13.93 13.14 4.03
C VAL A 155 -14.92 12.26 3.27
N LYS A 156 -15.97 12.87 2.70
CA LYS A 156 -16.98 12.22 1.86
C LYS A 156 -16.36 11.32 0.80
N CYS A 157 -16.93 10.14 0.55
CA CYS A 157 -16.56 9.34 -0.61
C CYS A 157 -17.05 9.94 -1.94
N GLN A 158 -16.44 9.46 -3.03
CA GLN A 158 -16.79 9.84 -4.40
C GLN A 158 -17.76 8.85 -5.07
N ASP A 159 -18.29 7.87 -4.33
CA ASP A 159 -19.30 6.95 -4.87
C ASP A 159 -20.62 7.70 -5.07
N MET A 160 -21.12 7.70 -6.31
CA MET A 160 -22.42 8.28 -6.65
C MET A 160 -23.60 7.55 -5.99
N LYS A 161 -23.39 6.35 -5.45
CA LYS A 161 -24.39 5.58 -4.71
C LYS A 161 -24.52 6.00 -3.24
N TYR A 162 -23.58 6.80 -2.72
CA TYR A 162 -23.67 7.32 -1.35
C TYR A 162 -24.89 8.23 -1.21
N LYS A 163 -25.72 7.97 -0.20
CA LYS A 163 -26.91 8.80 0.08
C LYS A 163 -26.56 9.88 1.08
N SER A 164 -27.01 11.10 0.80
CA SER A 164 -26.81 12.23 1.71
C SER A 164 -27.47 11.95 3.06
N GLY A 165 -26.70 12.09 4.13
CA GLY A 165 -27.15 11.81 5.50
C GLY A 165 -26.81 10.41 6.01
N ASP A 166 -26.35 9.49 5.15
CA ASP A 166 -25.87 8.19 5.61
C ASP A 166 -24.61 8.37 6.47
N GLU A 167 -24.56 7.64 7.59
CA GLU A 167 -23.34 7.55 8.38
C GLU A 167 -22.21 6.93 7.57
N CYS A 168 -21.01 7.49 7.69
CA CYS A 168 -19.82 6.94 7.05
C CYS A 168 -18.63 6.95 8.01
N PHE A 169 -17.79 5.92 7.90
CA PHE A 169 -16.76 5.61 8.89
C PHE A 169 -15.38 5.50 8.25
N LEU A 170 -14.36 5.92 9.00
CA LEU A 170 -12.95 5.65 8.73
C LEU A 170 -12.28 5.26 10.06
N ASP A 171 -11.62 4.11 10.07
CA ASP A 171 -10.84 3.61 11.21
C ASP A 171 -9.37 3.41 10.77
N VAL A 172 -8.45 4.13 11.40
CA VAL A 172 -7.00 4.07 11.15
C VAL A 172 -6.30 3.59 12.41
N GLY A 173 -5.37 2.64 12.25
CA GLY A 173 -4.52 2.13 13.32
C GLY A 173 -3.46 3.12 13.78
N ASN A 174 -2.31 2.59 14.19
CA ASN A 174 -1.22 3.32 14.84
C ASN A 174 0.01 3.41 13.95
N ASN A 175 0.88 4.38 14.24
CA ASN A 175 2.22 4.49 13.64
C ASN A 175 2.21 4.59 12.09
N ASN A 176 1.16 5.15 11.49
CA ASN A 176 1.12 5.37 10.05
C ASN A 176 1.69 6.74 9.69
N GLU A 177 2.37 6.82 8.55
CA GLU A 177 2.84 8.07 7.96
C GLU A 177 2.09 8.34 6.66
N PHE A 178 1.16 9.29 6.69
CA PHE A 178 0.45 9.81 5.52
C PHE A 178 1.18 11.06 5.04
N ARG A 179 1.65 11.05 3.80
CA ARG A 179 2.43 12.13 3.22
C ARG A 179 1.55 13.22 2.61
N GLU A 180 2.21 14.22 2.05
CA GLU A 180 1.57 15.39 1.48
C GLU A 180 0.53 15.03 0.41
N HIS A 181 -0.59 15.75 0.40
CA HIS A 181 -1.68 15.59 -0.58
C HIS A 181 -2.31 14.20 -0.66
N VAL A 182 -2.12 13.35 0.35
CA VAL A 182 -2.85 12.08 0.45
C VAL A 182 -4.34 12.37 0.64
N SER A 183 -5.20 11.65 -0.09
CA SER A 183 -6.66 11.72 0.06
C SER A 183 -7.23 10.38 0.51
N ILE A 184 -7.94 10.35 1.63
CA ILE A 184 -8.54 9.14 2.18
C ILE A 184 -10.02 9.40 2.48
N HIS A 185 -10.87 8.56 1.91
CA HIS A 185 -12.31 8.72 1.95
C HIS A 185 -12.95 7.76 2.95
N ARG A 186 -14.07 8.17 3.56
CA ARG A 186 -14.90 7.31 4.42
C ARG A 186 -15.67 6.25 3.61
N SER A 187 -16.27 5.28 4.31
CA SER A 187 -17.14 4.26 3.71
C SER A 187 -18.30 4.84 2.90
N SER A 188 -18.83 4.07 1.94
CA SER A 188 -19.93 4.51 1.06
C SER A 188 -21.34 4.23 1.61
N LYS A 189 -21.44 3.47 2.70
CA LYS A 189 -22.71 3.07 3.32
C LYS A 189 -22.65 3.20 4.84
N SER A 190 -23.81 3.45 5.43
CA SER A 190 -24.04 3.29 6.86
C SER A 190 -23.85 1.83 7.24
N GLY A 191 -22.77 1.53 7.96
CA GLY A 191 -22.53 0.20 8.50
C GLY A 191 -23.53 -0.08 9.62
N ASP A 192 -24.53 -0.93 9.35
CA ASP A 192 -25.34 -1.53 10.40
C ASP A 192 -24.41 -2.28 11.38
N ARG A 193 -24.57 -1.98 12.67
CA ARG A 193 -23.82 -2.55 13.78
C ARG A 193 -23.87 -4.09 13.72
N THR A 194 -22.68 -4.70 13.81
CA THR A 194 -22.42 -6.12 14.07
C THR A 194 -23.13 -7.13 13.15
N VAL A 195 -22.39 -7.70 12.20
CA VAL A 195 -22.78 -8.96 11.56
C VAL A 195 -21.70 -10.01 11.80
N TRP A 196 -22.04 -11.04 12.59
CA TRP A 196 -21.19 -12.21 12.82
C TRP A 196 -20.82 -12.89 11.48
N GLY A 197 -19.60 -13.43 11.42
CA GLY A 197 -19.16 -14.35 10.36
C GLY A 197 -18.22 -13.78 9.29
N CYS A 198 -16.93 -14.01 9.46
CA CYS A 198 -15.89 -14.06 8.41
C CYS A 198 -15.22 -12.74 7.97
N CYS A 199 -13.95 -12.54 8.36
CA CYS A 199 -12.80 -12.78 7.49
C CYS A 199 -11.51 -12.87 8.33
N ALA A 200 -11.50 -13.84 9.24
CA ALA A 200 -10.34 -14.50 9.80
C ALA A 200 -10.94 -15.61 10.67
N LYS A 201 -10.69 -16.89 10.34
CA LYS A 201 -10.70 -17.91 11.39
C LYS A 201 -9.50 -17.60 12.29
N VAL A 202 -9.60 -16.56 13.11
CA VAL A 202 -8.86 -16.56 14.37
C VAL A 202 -9.68 -17.48 15.25
N SER A 203 -9.24 -18.72 15.38
CA SER A 203 -9.66 -19.58 16.48
C SER A 203 -9.16 -18.91 17.77
N LEU A 204 -9.88 -17.88 18.24
CA LEU A 204 -9.58 -17.22 19.51
C LEU A 204 -10.03 -18.17 20.63
N PHE A 205 -9.17 -19.11 20.95
CA PHE A 205 -9.19 -19.77 22.25
C PHE A 205 -8.68 -18.73 23.25
N PHE A 206 -9.59 -18.01 23.91
CA PHE A 206 -9.21 -17.15 25.03
C PHE A 206 -9.04 -18.02 26.27
N PRO A 207 -7.87 -17.99 26.93
CA PRO A 207 -7.75 -18.51 28.29
C PRO A 207 -8.79 -17.85 29.20
N GLU A 208 -9.35 -18.59 30.16
CA GLU A 208 -10.38 -18.06 31.07
C GLU A 208 -9.91 -16.82 31.85
N ASP A 209 -8.59 -16.67 32.04
CA ASP A 209 -7.94 -15.67 32.88
C ASP A 209 -7.80 -14.26 32.28
N ILE A 210 -8.22 -14.02 31.02
CA ILE A 210 -8.17 -12.68 30.44
C ILE A 210 -9.37 -11.85 30.93
N SER A 211 -9.08 -10.68 31.52
CA SER A 211 -10.06 -9.70 32.01
C SER A 211 -11.16 -9.42 30.98
N ILE A 212 -12.40 -9.38 31.46
CA ILE A 212 -13.60 -9.13 30.63
C ILE A 212 -13.48 -7.82 29.83
N PHE A 213 -12.70 -6.86 30.33
CA PHE A 213 -12.44 -5.59 29.67
C PHE A 213 -11.61 -5.75 28.38
N VAL A 214 -10.59 -6.62 28.40
CA VAL A 214 -9.75 -6.93 27.23
C VAL A 214 -10.55 -7.75 26.22
N LYS A 215 -11.37 -8.70 26.69
CA LYS A 215 -12.31 -9.45 25.84
C LYS A 215 -13.29 -8.51 25.15
N LEU A 216 -13.89 -7.57 25.88
CA LEU A 216 -14.81 -6.57 25.32
C LEU A 216 -14.11 -5.59 24.36
N SER A 217 -12.89 -5.15 24.66
CA SER A 217 -12.11 -4.27 23.78
C SER A 217 -11.75 -4.96 22.45
N LEU A 218 -11.26 -6.21 22.50
CA LEU A 218 -10.96 -7.00 21.31
C LEU A 218 -12.24 -7.39 20.54
N PHE A 219 -13.33 -7.67 21.26
CA PHE A 219 -14.65 -7.92 20.68
C PHE A 219 -15.20 -6.69 19.94
N ARG A 220 -15.03 -5.49 20.50
CA ARG A 220 -15.43 -4.23 19.87
C ARG A 220 -14.57 -3.89 18.64
N PHE A 221 -13.30 -4.29 18.64
CA PHE A 221 -12.40 -4.18 17.49
C PHE A 221 -12.80 -5.15 16.36
N LEU A 222 -13.05 -6.43 16.68
CA LEU A 222 -13.40 -7.46 15.69
C LEU A 222 -14.80 -7.27 15.07
N THR A 223 -15.75 -6.70 15.80
CA THR A 223 -17.13 -6.46 15.34
C THR A 223 -17.29 -5.27 14.40
N ARG A 224 -16.26 -4.42 14.26
CA ARG A 224 -16.24 -3.20 13.44
C ARG A 224 -15.85 -3.44 11.96
N ILE A 225 -15.43 -4.67 11.61
CA ILE A 225 -14.60 -4.95 10.41
C ILE A 225 -15.39 -5.22 9.11
N LYS A 226 -16.70 -5.42 9.13
CA LYS A 226 -17.39 -5.84 7.91
C LYS A 226 -17.62 -4.73 6.88
N ASN A 227 -18.01 -3.52 7.31
CA ASN A 227 -18.46 -2.46 6.40
C ASN A 227 -17.70 -1.12 6.56
N ASN A 228 -16.66 -1.07 7.39
CA ASN A 228 -15.89 0.16 7.59
C ASN A 228 -14.67 0.22 6.67
N GLN A 229 -14.28 1.44 6.29
CA GLN A 229 -12.96 1.72 5.74
C GLN A 229 -11.92 1.53 6.85
N VAL A 230 -10.96 0.62 6.64
CA VAL A 230 -9.96 0.28 7.67
C VAL A 230 -8.56 0.41 7.10
N ILE A 231 -7.67 1.03 7.86
CA ILE A 231 -6.22 1.06 7.64
C ILE A 231 -5.55 0.56 8.91
N GLY A 232 -4.69 -0.46 8.81
CA GLY A 232 -3.95 -1.03 9.93
C GLY A 232 -2.82 -0.13 10.44
N ASP A 233 -1.78 -0.77 10.95
CA ASP A 233 -0.65 -0.14 11.61
C ASP A 233 0.62 -0.08 10.73
N ASN A 234 1.51 0.86 11.05
CA ASN A 234 2.88 0.92 10.50
C ASN A 234 2.96 1.04 8.96
N ASN A 235 1.97 1.68 8.33
CA ASN A 235 1.96 1.90 6.89
C ASN A 235 2.66 3.22 6.52
N LEU A 236 3.40 3.22 5.42
CA LEU A 236 3.91 4.43 4.78
C LEU A 236 3.10 4.71 3.51
N ILE A 237 2.37 5.83 3.50
CA ILE A 237 1.52 6.24 2.39
C ILE A 237 2.10 7.53 1.82
N MET A 238 2.85 7.42 0.72
CA MET A 238 3.59 8.53 0.12
C MET A 238 2.68 9.54 -0.58
N GLY A 239 3.29 10.63 -1.07
CA GLY A 239 2.56 11.82 -1.50
C GLY A 239 1.56 11.54 -2.61
N SER A 240 0.41 12.21 -2.55
CA SER A 240 -0.67 12.12 -3.56
C SER A 240 -1.24 10.72 -3.77
N CYS A 241 -1.14 9.82 -2.78
CA CYS A 241 -1.91 8.58 -2.81
C CYS A 241 -3.41 8.85 -2.59
N HIS A 242 -4.24 8.01 -3.20
CA HIS A 242 -5.69 8.05 -3.07
C HIS A 242 -6.20 6.72 -2.54
N ILE A 243 -6.99 6.77 -1.47
CA ILE A 243 -7.66 5.62 -0.88
C ILE A 243 -9.16 5.90 -0.93
N ALA A 244 -9.84 5.26 -1.88
CA ALA A 244 -11.28 5.37 -2.04
C ALA A 244 -12.03 4.67 -0.90
N HIS A 245 -13.35 4.73 -0.96
CA HIS A 245 -14.26 4.16 0.02
C HIS A 245 -14.14 2.63 0.17
N ASP A 246 -14.42 2.15 1.38
CA ASP A 246 -14.58 0.74 1.72
C ASP A 246 -13.34 -0.14 1.45
N CYS A 247 -12.16 0.47 1.29
CA CYS A 247 -10.89 -0.24 1.26
C CYS A 247 -10.56 -0.84 2.62
N LYS A 248 -9.83 -1.96 2.60
CA LYS A 248 -9.32 -2.64 3.80
C LYS A 248 -7.83 -2.83 3.64
N ILE A 249 -7.04 -2.08 4.40
CA ILE A 249 -5.59 -2.06 4.30
C ILE A 249 -5.01 -2.62 5.59
N GLY A 250 -4.14 -3.63 5.46
CA GLY A 250 -3.43 -4.25 6.57
C GLY A 250 -2.28 -3.38 7.09
N ASN A 251 -1.21 -4.04 7.50
CA ASN A 251 -0.11 -3.44 8.22
C ASN A 251 1.19 -3.44 7.41
N TYR A 252 2.12 -2.55 7.74
CA TYR A 252 3.47 -2.53 7.16
C TYR A 252 3.51 -2.44 5.63
N ASN A 253 2.51 -1.80 5.04
CA ASN A 253 2.45 -1.54 3.61
C ASN A 253 3.21 -0.28 3.25
N ILE A 254 3.76 -0.26 2.04
CA ILE A 254 4.39 0.93 1.47
C ILE A 254 3.69 1.26 0.16
N PHE A 255 3.02 2.41 0.12
CA PHE A 255 2.44 2.96 -1.08
C PHE A 255 3.28 4.12 -1.58
N ALA A 256 3.95 3.94 -2.71
CA ALA A 256 4.72 5.03 -3.31
C ALA A 256 3.80 6.06 -3.97
N ASN A 257 4.37 7.22 -4.31
CA ASN A 257 3.64 8.40 -4.78
C ASN A 257 2.62 8.06 -5.87
N ASN A 258 1.45 8.69 -5.78
CA ASN A 258 0.35 8.53 -6.75
C ASN A 258 -0.15 7.08 -6.87
N THR A 259 -0.11 6.31 -5.79
CA THR A 259 -0.85 5.04 -5.73
C THR A 259 -2.34 5.32 -5.57
N LEU A 260 -3.15 4.84 -6.51
CA LEU A 260 -4.60 5.05 -6.51
C LEU A 260 -5.33 3.73 -6.24
N LEU A 261 -6.00 3.64 -5.09
CA LEU A 261 -6.85 2.51 -4.72
C LEU A 261 -8.32 2.89 -4.92
N ALA A 262 -9.00 2.22 -5.85
CA ALA A 262 -10.43 2.41 -6.05
C ALA A 262 -11.27 1.70 -4.97
N GLY A 263 -12.59 1.87 -5.02
CA GLY A 263 -13.48 1.40 -3.95
C GLY A 263 -13.38 -0.10 -3.67
N HIS A 264 -13.52 -0.50 -2.41
CA HIS A 264 -13.49 -1.89 -1.97
C HIS A 264 -12.18 -2.65 -2.23
N VAL A 265 -11.07 -1.97 -2.48
CA VAL A 265 -9.77 -2.64 -2.62
C VAL A 265 -9.32 -3.19 -1.27
N VAL A 266 -8.87 -4.44 -1.27
CA VAL A 266 -8.26 -5.08 -0.10
C VAL A 266 -6.76 -5.17 -0.31
N VAL A 267 -5.99 -4.72 0.66
CA VAL A 267 -4.53 -4.85 0.69
C VAL A 267 -4.17 -5.52 1.99
N GLU A 268 -3.54 -6.69 1.92
CA GLU A 268 -3.09 -7.38 3.13
C GLU A 268 -1.82 -6.72 3.70
N ASP A 269 -1.10 -7.43 4.56
CA ASP A 269 0.12 -6.89 5.14
C ASP A 269 1.26 -6.83 4.14
N TYR A 270 2.24 -5.98 4.44
CA TYR A 270 3.60 -6.16 3.96
C TYR A 270 3.76 -5.99 2.44
N THR A 271 2.78 -5.41 1.76
CA THR A 271 2.75 -5.15 0.31
C THR A 271 3.54 -3.89 -0.03
N HIS A 272 4.01 -3.80 -1.27
CA HIS A 272 4.71 -2.62 -1.78
C HIS A 272 4.17 -2.24 -3.15
N THR A 273 3.85 -0.96 -3.32
CA THR A 273 3.52 -0.39 -4.62
C THR A 273 4.58 0.63 -5.00
N ALA A 274 5.09 0.53 -6.22
CA ALA A 274 5.89 1.59 -6.81
C ALA A 274 4.99 2.75 -7.25
N GLY A 275 5.59 3.82 -7.78
CA GLY A 275 4.87 5.06 -8.07
C GLY A 275 3.88 4.94 -9.23
N ALA A 276 2.85 5.78 -9.19
CA ALA A 276 1.84 5.96 -10.24
C ALA A 276 1.14 4.65 -10.63
N ILE A 277 0.65 3.90 -9.64
CA ILE A 277 -0.14 2.69 -9.90
C ILE A 277 -1.64 2.95 -9.72
N VAL A 278 -2.45 2.15 -10.39
CA VAL A 278 -3.92 2.19 -10.27
C VAL A 278 -4.43 0.79 -9.96
N ILE A 279 -5.19 0.65 -8.88
CA ILE A 279 -5.83 -0.60 -8.48
C ILE A 279 -7.35 -0.45 -8.63
N HIS A 280 -7.92 -1.29 -9.49
CA HIS A 280 -9.34 -1.28 -9.79
C HIS A 280 -10.19 -1.72 -8.59
N GLN A 281 -11.43 -1.24 -8.53
CA GLN A 281 -12.36 -1.57 -7.45
C GLN A 281 -12.52 -3.09 -7.28
N PHE A 282 -12.68 -3.53 -6.02
CA PHE A 282 -12.80 -4.92 -5.58
C PHE A 282 -11.57 -5.82 -5.80
N CYS A 283 -10.43 -5.28 -6.22
CA CYS A 283 -9.20 -6.07 -6.30
C CYS A 283 -8.63 -6.36 -4.91
N HIS A 284 -8.00 -7.53 -4.78
CA HIS A 284 -7.28 -7.95 -3.58
C HIS A 284 -5.78 -8.08 -3.86
N ILE A 285 -4.95 -7.42 -3.06
CA ILE A 285 -3.49 -7.48 -3.08
C ILE A 285 -3.00 -8.28 -1.89
N GLY A 286 -2.50 -9.48 -2.16
CA GLY A 286 -2.05 -10.42 -1.15
C GLY A 286 -0.73 -10.00 -0.48
N SER A 287 -0.47 -10.53 0.71
CA SER A 287 0.67 -10.18 1.55
C SER A 287 2.00 -10.38 0.84
N HIS A 288 2.96 -9.51 1.15
CA HIS A 288 4.31 -9.52 0.55
C HIS A 288 4.34 -9.37 -0.98
N SER A 289 3.23 -8.94 -1.60
CA SER A 289 3.21 -8.68 -3.04
C SER A 289 3.95 -7.38 -3.40
N PHE A 290 4.42 -7.31 -4.63
CA PHE A 290 5.03 -6.10 -5.19
C PHE A 290 4.35 -5.69 -6.50
N ILE A 291 3.98 -4.43 -6.60
CA ILE A 291 3.34 -3.84 -7.78
C ILE A 291 4.33 -2.86 -8.42
N GLY A 292 4.77 -3.16 -9.65
CA GLY A 292 5.68 -2.32 -10.41
C GLY A 292 5.07 -0.97 -10.80
N GLY A 293 5.91 0.05 -11.02
CA GLY A 293 5.46 1.42 -11.26
C GLY A 293 4.67 1.55 -12.56
N GLY A 294 3.71 2.47 -12.61
CA GLY A 294 2.86 2.70 -13.79
C GLY A 294 1.86 1.57 -14.07
N SER A 295 1.65 0.63 -13.14
CA SER A 295 0.80 -0.53 -13.40
C SER A 295 -0.68 -0.25 -13.19
N VAL A 296 -1.54 -0.74 -14.09
CA VAL A 296 -3.00 -0.79 -13.87
C VAL A 296 -3.41 -2.22 -13.53
N VAL A 297 -3.76 -2.43 -12.26
CA VAL A 297 -4.14 -3.72 -11.68
C VAL A 297 -5.66 -3.86 -11.72
N SER A 298 -6.16 -4.73 -12.60
CA SER A 298 -7.60 -4.94 -12.80
C SER A 298 -8.15 -6.24 -12.18
N GLN A 299 -7.28 -7.07 -11.63
CA GLN A 299 -7.54 -8.38 -11.04
C GLN A 299 -6.66 -8.60 -9.81
N ASP A 300 -6.89 -9.65 -9.05
CA ASP A 300 -6.21 -9.88 -7.78
C ASP A 300 -4.72 -10.21 -7.98
N VAL A 301 -3.91 -9.87 -6.99
CA VAL A 301 -2.48 -10.19 -6.92
C VAL A 301 -2.28 -11.19 -5.80
N PRO A 302 -2.00 -12.47 -6.08
CA PRO A 302 -1.84 -13.48 -5.04
C PRO A 302 -0.68 -13.17 -4.10
N LYS A 303 -0.74 -13.71 -2.87
CA LYS A 303 0.34 -13.60 -1.88
C LYS A 303 1.71 -13.89 -2.50
N TYR A 304 2.72 -13.15 -2.04
CA TYR A 304 4.12 -13.27 -2.41
C TYR A 304 4.44 -12.96 -3.87
N SER A 305 3.48 -12.49 -4.68
CA SER A 305 3.65 -12.35 -6.13
C SER A 305 4.08 -10.94 -6.54
N MET A 306 4.61 -10.83 -7.75
CA MET A 306 4.91 -9.55 -8.38
C MET A 306 4.03 -9.34 -9.61
N VAL A 307 3.53 -8.12 -9.81
CA VAL A 307 2.84 -7.72 -11.05
C VAL A 307 3.45 -6.45 -11.61
N ALA A 308 3.45 -6.30 -12.93
CA ALA A 308 3.89 -5.07 -13.59
C ALA A 308 3.33 -4.91 -15.02
N GLY A 309 3.14 -3.65 -15.44
CA GLY A 309 2.81 -3.24 -16.81
C GLY A 309 1.51 -2.47 -16.92
N GLU A 310 1.28 -1.80 -18.06
CA GLU A 310 0.08 -0.99 -18.34
C GLU A 310 -1.18 -1.74 -17.94
N ARG A 311 -1.46 -2.90 -18.54
CA ARG A 311 -2.35 -3.90 -17.96
C ARG A 311 -1.50 -4.89 -17.16
N ALA A 312 -1.57 -4.82 -15.84
CA ALA A 312 -0.68 -5.57 -14.97
C ALA A 312 -0.78 -7.08 -15.21
N VAL A 313 0.37 -7.72 -15.38
CA VAL A 313 0.50 -9.17 -15.52
C VAL A 313 1.42 -9.72 -14.44
N LEU A 314 1.23 -10.98 -14.06
CA LEU A 314 2.06 -11.70 -13.10
C LEU A 314 3.48 -11.85 -13.66
N ARG A 315 4.49 -11.47 -12.86
CA ARG A 315 5.92 -11.47 -13.23
C ARG A 315 6.77 -12.44 -12.40
N GLY A 316 6.15 -13.24 -11.54
CA GLY A 316 6.86 -14.16 -10.64
C GLY A 316 6.58 -13.86 -9.18
N LEU A 317 7.46 -14.38 -8.32
CA LEU A 317 7.45 -14.15 -6.88
C LEU A 317 8.31 -12.95 -6.50
N ASN A 318 7.93 -12.25 -5.43
CA ASN A 318 8.67 -11.15 -4.82
C ASN A 318 9.86 -11.68 -4.00
N LEU A 319 10.82 -12.32 -4.67
CA LEU A 319 11.94 -12.99 -4.02
C LEU A 319 12.78 -12.04 -3.16
N GLU A 320 12.94 -10.79 -3.59
CA GLU A 320 13.69 -9.80 -2.82
C GLU A 320 12.94 -9.38 -1.55
N GLY A 321 11.63 -9.09 -1.65
CA GLY A 321 10.80 -8.76 -0.50
C GLY A 321 10.74 -9.90 0.52
N LEU A 322 10.62 -11.15 0.06
CA LEU A 322 10.65 -12.34 0.92
C LEU A 322 11.98 -12.46 1.68
N ARG A 323 13.13 -12.30 1.00
CA ARG A 323 14.45 -12.34 1.66
C ARG A 323 14.62 -11.23 2.70
N ARG A 324 14.21 -9.99 2.35
CA ARG A 324 14.29 -8.85 3.28
C ARG A 324 13.44 -9.06 4.54
N ARG A 325 12.39 -9.87 4.45
CA ARG A 325 11.48 -10.21 5.56
C ARG A 325 11.86 -11.52 6.28
N GLY A 326 13.02 -12.09 5.99
CA GLY A 326 13.55 -13.23 6.73
C GLY A 326 13.00 -14.60 6.33
N PHE A 327 12.29 -14.72 5.20
CA PHE A 327 11.92 -16.04 4.67
C PHE A 327 13.17 -16.86 4.39
N ASN A 328 13.19 -18.09 4.86
CA ASN A 328 14.38 -18.92 4.77
C ASN A 328 14.58 -19.47 3.34
N VAL A 329 15.79 -19.95 3.05
CA VAL A 329 16.17 -20.42 1.71
C VAL A 329 15.29 -21.58 1.25
N THR A 330 14.88 -22.47 2.18
CA THR A 330 14.03 -23.62 1.89
C THR A 330 12.61 -23.18 1.54
N GLU A 331 12.00 -22.29 2.29
CA GLU A 331 10.68 -21.72 2.01
C GLU A 331 10.65 -21.02 0.64
N ILE A 332 11.66 -20.19 0.36
CA ILE A 332 11.78 -19.52 -0.95
C ILE A 332 11.94 -20.55 -2.08
N LYS A 333 12.72 -21.62 -1.85
CA LYS A 333 12.88 -22.70 -2.83
C LYS A 333 11.55 -23.41 -3.08
N SER A 334 10.79 -23.72 -2.04
CA SER A 334 9.49 -24.38 -2.13
C SER A 334 8.44 -23.52 -2.81
N LEU A 335 8.34 -22.24 -2.45
CA LEU A 335 7.47 -21.28 -3.15
C LEU A 335 7.81 -21.20 -4.64
N ARG A 336 9.10 -21.14 -5.00
CA ARG A 336 9.52 -21.14 -6.40
C ARG A 336 9.11 -22.41 -7.13
N THR A 337 9.21 -23.57 -6.49
CA THR A 337 8.79 -24.85 -7.09
C THR A 337 7.29 -24.91 -7.27
N ALA A 338 6.51 -24.54 -6.26
CA ALA A 338 5.06 -24.44 -6.34
C ALA A 338 4.61 -23.45 -7.44
N TYR A 339 5.20 -22.25 -7.50
CA TYR A 339 4.89 -21.26 -8.53
C TYR A 339 5.13 -21.80 -9.95
N ARG A 340 6.24 -22.52 -10.18
CA ARG A 340 6.53 -23.13 -11.48
C ARG A 340 5.47 -24.18 -11.85
N LYS A 341 5.10 -25.07 -10.92
CA LYS A 341 4.07 -26.09 -11.15
C LYS A 341 2.72 -25.46 -11.52
N ILE A 342 2.35 -24.34 -10.89
CA ILE A 342 1.05 -23.68 -11.12
C ILE A 342 1.02 -22.88 -12.43
N PHE A 343 2.05 -22.05 -12.67
CA PHE A 343 2.01 -21.00 -13.71
C PHE A 343 2.90 -21.27 -14.92
N MET A 344 3.80 -22.26 -14.86
CA MET A 344 4.74 -22.59 -15.93
C MET A 344 4.69 -24.08 -16.29
N PRO A 345 3.53 -24.62 -16.72
CA PRO A 345 3.43 -26.00 -17.15
C PRO A 345 4.30 -26.24 -18.39
N VAL A 346 4.96 -27.40 -18.44
CA VAL A 346 5.85 -27.79 -19.55
C VAL A 346 5.04 -28.14 -20.80
N ASP A 347 3.86 -28.74 -20.64
CA ASP A 347 2.97 -29.09 -21.74
C ASP A 347 1.79 -28.12 -21.85
N ALA A 348 1.59 -27.53 -23.02
CA ALA A 348 0.46 -26.61 -23.28
C ALA A 348 -0.91 -27.31 -23.28
N HIS A 349 -0.92 -28.65 -23.39
CA HIS A 349 -2.09 -29.51 -23.24
C HIS A 349 -2.29 -30.05 -21.81
N ALA A 350 -1.44 -29.64 -20.86
CA ALA A 350 -1.52 -30.06 -19.47
C ALA A 350 -2.77 -29.48 -18.81
N VAL A 351 -3.58 -30.39 -18.28
CA VAL A 351 -4.20 -30.37 -16.95
C VAL A 351 -4.75 -29.00 -16.48
N GLY A 352 -6.05 -28.94 -16.16
CA GLY A 352 -6.75 -27.69 -15.83
C GLY A 352 -6.08 -26.87 -14.70
N PHE A 353 -6.33 -25.55 -14.67
CA PHE A 353 -5.71 -24.66 -13.66
C PHE A 353 -5.94 -25.14 -12.22
N GLU A 354 -7.16 -25.61 -11.91
CA GLU A 354 -7.52 -26.14 -10.59
C GLU A 354 -6.81 -27.46 -10.26
N GLU A 355 -6.60 -28.31 -11.26
CA GLU A 355 -5.93 -29.59 -11.09
C GLU A 355 -4.44 -29.37 -10.77
N ARG A 356 -3.80 -28.37 -11.39
CA ARG A 356 -2.43 -27.96 -11.02
C ARG A 356 -2.32 -27.41 -9.58
N LEU A 357 -3.34 -26.72 -9.09
CA LEU A 357 -3.38 -26.30 -7.68
C LEU A 357 -3.50 -27.52 -6.76
N THR A 358 -4.33 -28.48 -7.13
CA THR A 358 -4.55 -29.73 -6.39
C THR A 358 -3.28 -30.60 -6.37
N GLU A 359 -2.55 -30.69 -7.47
CA GLU A 359 -1.26 -31.39 -7.53
C GLU A 359 -0.22 -30.81 -6.56
N VAL A 360 -0.15 -29.47 -6.43
CA VAL A 360 0.77 -28.83 -5.48
C VAL A 360 0.33 -29.02 -4.04
N GLU A 361 -0.97 -29.08 -3.78
CA GLU A 361 -1.53 -29.36 -2.46
C GLU A 361 -1.27 -30.79 -2.01
N GLN A 362 -1.33 -31.76 -2.93
CA GLN A 362 -1.09 -33.18 -2.67
C GLN A 362 0.40 -33.57 -2.70
N ASP A 363 1.28 -32.66 -3.13
CA ASP A 363 2.72 -32.89 -3.16
C ASP A 363 3.28 -33.04 -1.73
N GLU A 364 3.85 -34.21 -1.43
CA GLU A 364 4.37 -34.54 -0.10
C GLU A 364 5.47 -33.56 0.38
N GLU A 365 6.26 -32.99 -0.53
CA GLU A 365 7.33 -32.04 -0.19
C GLU A 365 6.85 -30.59 -0.07
N LEU A 366 5.72 -30.22 -0.69
CA LEU A 366 5.25 -28.83 -0.77
C LEU A 366 3.98 -28.55 0.03
N GLY A 367 3.02 -29.49 0.05
CA GLY A 367 1.66 -29.29 0.55
C GLY A 367 1.57 -29.02 2.05
N HIS A 368 2.62 -29.35 2.81
CA HIS A 368 2.71 -29.10 4.26
C HIS A 368 3.41 -27.79 4.62
N ILE A 369 3.99 -27.07 3.63
CA ILE A 369 4.77 -25.85 3.89
C ILE A 369 3.80 -24.66 4.03
N PRO A 370 3.74 -23.97 5.20
CA PRO A 370 2.73 -22.95 5.47
C PRO A 370 2.66 -21.82 4.43
N ALA A 371 3.81 -21.38 3.91
CA ALA A 371 3.87 -20.36 2.87
C ALA A 371 3.27 -20.85 1.54
N VAL A 372 3.47 -22.13 1.18
CA VAL A 372 2.86 -22.72 -0.02
C VAL A 372 1.35 -22.85 0.17
N CYS A 373 0.88 -23.36 1.31
CA CYS A 373 -0.55 -23.45 1.63
C CYS A 373 -1.22 -22.06 1.56
N SER A 374 -0.56 -21.04 2.11
CA SER A 374 -1.05 -19.65 2.09
C SER A 374 -1.13 -19.09 0.67
N MET A 375 -0.16 -19.41 -0.18
CA MET A 375 -0.16 -19.01 -1.59
C MET A 375 -1.33 -19.67 -2.34
N LEU A 376 -1.53 -20.98 -2.16
CA LEU A 376 -2.63 -21.74 -2.78
C LEU A 376 -4.00 -21.20 -2.35
N GLN A 377 -4.19 -20.95 -1.06
CA GLN A 377 -5.42 -20.39 -0.53
C GLN A 377 -5.70 -19.00 -1.12
N SER A 378 -4.68 -18.13 -1.17
CA SER A 378 -4.80 -16.79 -1.77
C SER A 378 -5.21 -16.84 -3.24
N ILE A 379 -4.70 -17.81 -4.00
CA ILE A 379 -5.11 -18.03 -5.40
C ILE A 379 -6.57 -18.45 -5.45
N ARG A 380 -6.98 -19.48 -4.70
CA ARG A 380 -8.36 -20.00 -4.68
C ARG A 380 -9.38 -18.94 -4.25
N ASP A 381 -9.06 -18.17 -3.22
CA ASP A 381 -9.90 -17.07 -2.75
C ASP A 381 -10.20 -16.05 -3.84
N SER A 382 -9.31 -15.88 -4.82
CA SER A 382 -9.49 -14.95 -5.94
C SER A 382 -10.54 -15.45 -6.96
N PHE A 383 -10.93 -16.72 -6.90
CA PHE A 383 -11.96 -17.33 -7.76
C PHE A 383 -13.27 -17.64 -7.00
N ALA A 384 -13.36 -17.27 -5.72
CA ALA A 384 -14.62 -17.34 -4.98
C ALA A 384 -15.69 -16.40 -5.58
N GLU A 385 -16.94 -16.59 -5.18
CA GLU A 385 -18.05 -15.75 -5.63
C GLU A 385 -17.75 -14.25 -5.39
N ASN A 386 -18.09 -13.41 -6.38
CA ASN A 386 -17.86 -11.95 -6.37
C ASN A 386 -16.40 -11.49 -6.39
N ARG A 387 -15.44 -12.39 -6.68
CA ARG A 387 -14.02 -12.04 -6.87
C ARG A 387 -13.64 -11.93 -8.34
N ARG A 388 -12.47 -11.33 -8.60
CA ARG A 388 -12.07 -10.86 -9.95
C ARG A 388 -11.13 -11.82 -10.69
N GLY A 389 -10.82 -12.97 -10.11
CA GLY A 389 -9.71 -13.81 -10.53
C GLY A 389 -8.37 -13.13 -10.29
N ILE A 390 -7.29 -13.80 -10.68
CA ILE A 390 -5.91 -13.29 -10.55
C ILE A 390 -5.45 -12.57 -11.81
N CYS A 391 -4.49 -11.65 -11.68
CA CYS A 391 -3.81 -11.03 -12.81
C CYS A 391 -3.29 -12.08 -13.79
N ARG A 392 -3.42 -11.80 -15.09
CA ARG A 392 -2.98 -12.72 -16.15
C ARG A 392 -1.52 -13.09 -15.95
N PHE A 393 -1.22 -14.37 -16.04
CA PHE A 393 0.13 -14.90 -16.12
C PHE A 393 0.42 -15.29 -17.56
N ARG A 394 1.68 -15.14 -17.98
CA ARG A 394 2.09 -15.51 -19.33
C ARG A 394 2.10 -17.04 -19.41
N GLN A 395 1.29 -17.64 -20.29
CA GLN A 395 1.53 -19.02 -20.70
C GLN A 395 2.91 -19.03 -21.37
N TRP A 396 3.82 -19.86 -20.87
CA TRP A 396 5.12 -20.02 -21.50
C TRP A 396 4.93 -20.80 -22.81
N SER A 397 4.65 -20.09 -23.90
CA SER A 397 4.84 -20.64 -25.24
C SER A 397 6.35 -20.69 -25.47
N GLY A 398 6.95 -21.87 -25.32
CA GLY A 398 8.35 -22.08 -25.69
C GLY A 398 8.51 -21.75 -27.16
N SER A 399 9.16 -20.63 -27.46
CA SER A 399 9.62 -20.25 -28.79
C SER A 399 11.12 -20.10 -28.75
#